data_AF-A0A963GEH3-F1
#
_entry.id   AF-A0A963GEH3-F1
#
_cell.length_a   1.000
_cell.length_b   1.000
_cell.length_c   1.000
_cell.angle_alpha   90.00
_cell.angle_beta   90.00
_cell.angle_gamma   90.00
#
_symmetry.space_group_name_H-M   'P 1'
#
loop_
_entity.id
_entity.type
_entity.pdbx_description
1 polymer ?
#
loop_
_entity_poly.entity_id
_entity_poly.type
_entity_poly.pdbx_seq_one_letter_code
_entity_poly.pdbx_strand_id
1 'polypeptide(L)' 'MGCSPVLKPASEAAGLGADWPGGFLCPCHGSKFDLAGRVFRGVPAPTNLPVPA' A
#
# COMPACT_ATOMS: atom_id res chain seq x y z
N MET A 1 11.07 -9.33 -5.58
CA MET A 1 11.27 -8.63 -4.29
C MET A 1 9.93 -8.56 -3.57
N GLY A 2 9.66 -9.50 -2.65
CA GLY A 2 8.46 -9.49 -1.80
C GLY A 2 8.78 -8.87 -0.46
N CYS A 3 8.44 -7.59 -0.28
CA CYS A 3 8.49 -6.93 1.03
C CYS A 3 7.13 -7.09 1.73
N SER A 4 7.12 -7.17 3.06
CA SER A 4 5.87 -7.15 3.84
C SER A 4 5.37 -5.70 3.99
N PRO A 5 4.19 -5.35 3.45
CA PRO A 5 3.63 -4.02 3.61
C PRO A 5 3.28 -3.71 5.07
N VAL A 6 3.49 -2.47 5.49
CA VAL A 6 3.18 -2.00 6.85
C VAL A 6 1.87 -1.24 6.82
N LEU A 7 0.99 -1.49 7.79
CA LEU A 7 -0.23 -0.72 7.97
C LEU A 7 0.12 0.75 8.26
N LYS A 8 -0.45 1.65 7.47
CA LYS A 8 -0.35 3.10 7.63
C LYS A 8 -1.77 3.69 7.70
N PRO A 9 -2.23 4.11 8.89
CA PRO A 9 -3.56 4.70 9.05
C PRO A 9 -3.65 6.06 8.32
N ALA A 10 -4.88 6.52 8.08
CA ALA A 10 -5.13 7.80 7.40
C ALA A 10 -4.41 8.99 8.05
N SER A 11 -4.30 8.99 9.39
CA SER A 11 -3.58 10.01 10.17
C SER A 11 -2.08 10.08 9.84
N GLU A 12 -1.51 9.00 9.32
CA GLU A 12 -0.11 8.88 8.90
C GLU A 12 0.06 8.92 7.37
N ALA A 13 -1.02 9.19 6.62
CA ALA A 13 -0.99 9.27 5.16
C ALA A 13 -0.49 10.62 4.63
N ALA A 14 -0.32 11.61 5.53
CA ALA A 14 0.19 12.93 5.19
C ALA A 14 1.55 12.82 4.47
N GLY A 15 1.62 13.35 3.24
CA GLY A 15 2.84 13.33 2.42
C GLY A 15 3.01 12.10 1.51
N LEU A 16 2.10 11.12 1.53
CA LEU A 16 2.15 9.93 0.66
C LEU A 16 1.40 10.09 -0.67
N GLY A 17 1.07 11.33 -1.03
CA GLY A 17 0.23 11.71 -2.18
C GLY A 17 -1.13 12.22 -1.73
N ALA A 18 -1.68 13.18 -2.49
CA ALA A 18 -2.64 14.15 -1.98
C ALA A 18 -3.97 13.60 -1.42
N ASP A 19 -4.38 12.36 -1.71
CA ASP A 19 -5.70 11.84 -1.29
C ASP A 19 -5.68 10.36 -0.89
N TRP A 20 -4.53 9.80 -0.48
CA TRP A 20 -4.51 8.40 -0.06
C TRP A 20 -5.17 8.24 1.32
N PRO A 21 -6.25 7.44 1.47
CA PRO A 21 -7.00 7.35 2.73
C PRO A 21 -6.32 6.49 3.81
N GLY A 22 -5.05 6.11 3.60
CA GLY A 22 -4.37 5.07 4.38
C GLY A 22 -4.63 3.66 3.84
N GLY A 23 -3.98 2.68 4.46
CA GLY A 23 -3.97 1.29 4.03
C GLY A 23 -2.62 0.64 4.31
N PHE A 24 -2.09 -0.17 3.41
CA PHE A 24 -0.75 -0.73 3.56
C PHE A 24 0.26 -0.04 2.64
N LEU A 25 1.44 0.27 3.18
CA LEU A 25 2.55 0.87 2.47
C LEU A 25 3.73 -0.10 2.43
N CYS A 26 4.24 -0.38 1.24
CA CYS A 26 5.51 -1.07 1.05
C CYS A 26 6.66 -0.03 1.15
N PRO A 27 7.48 -0.06 2.22
CA PRO A 27 8.53 0.94 2.43
C PRO A 27 9.67 0.82 1.41
N CYS A 28 9.77 -0.31 0.70
CA CYS A 28 10.83 -0.57 -0.26
C CYS A 28 10.74 0.33 -1.51
N HIS A 29 9.53 0.54 -2.04
CA HIS A 29 9.33 1.27 -3.31
C HIS A 29 8.06 2.15 -3.31
N GLY A 30 7.48 2.40 -2.13
CA GLY A 30 6.30 3.26 -1.98
C GLY A 30 5.00 2.69 -2.58
N SER A 31 4.92 1.38 -2.79
CA SER A 31 3.68 0.76 -3.27
C SER A 31 2.60 0.85 -2.20
N LYS A 32 1.43 1.37 -2.60
CA LYS A 32 0.28 1.59 -1.74
C LYS A 32 -0.79 0.55 -2.02
N PHE A 33 -1.40 0.05 -0.97
CA PHE A 33 -2.53 -0.86 -1.01
C PHE A 33 -3.63 -0.33 -0.11
N ASP A 34 -4.88 -0.58 -0.44
CA ASP A 34 -5.98 -0.25 0.46
C ASP A 34 -6.10 -1.27 1.61
N LEU A 35 -7.08 -1.07 2.50
CA LEU A 35 -7.32 -1.98 3.62
C LEU A 35 -7.76 -3.39 3.22
N ALA A 36 -8.20 -3.60 1.97
CA ALA A 36 -8.50 -4.91 1.42
C ALA A 36 -7.29 -5.56 0.71
N GLY A 37 -6.11 -4.94 0.76
CA GLY A 37 -4.90 -5.43 0.11
C GLY A 37 -4.89 -5.21 -1.41
N ARG A 38 -5.77 -4.35 -1.95
CA ARG A 38 -5.80 -4.03 -3.38
C ARG A 38 -4.76 -2.98 -3.71
N VAL A 39 -4.00 -3.18 -4.77
CA VAL A 39 -2.92 -2.26 -5.18
C VAL A 39 -3.49 -1.02 -5.87
N PHE A 40 -2.95 0.16 -5.54
CA PHE A 40 -3.28 1.40 -6.26
C PHE A 40 -2.56 1.45 -7.61
N ARG A 41 -3.16 2.12 -8.60
CA ARG A 41 -2.50 2.37 -9.89
C ARG A 41 -1.31 3.33 -9.75
N GLY A 42 -0.34 3.20 -10.65
CA GLY A 42 0.82 4.10 -10.72
C GLY A 42 1.90 3.83 -9.68
N VAL A 43 1.90 2.65 -9.05
CA VAL A 43 2.97 2.21 -8.14
C VAL A 43 3.68 0.96 -8.68
N PRO A 44 4.89 0.63 -8.19
CA PRO A 44 5.67 -0.50 -8.70
C PRO A 44 5.07 -1.90 -8.49
N ALA A 45 4.25 -2.10 -7.47
CA ALA A 45 3.62 -3.40 -7.22
C ALA A 45 2.66 -3.77 -8.37
N PRO A 46 2.81 -4.94 -9.00
CA PRO A 46 2.02 -5.31 -10.17
C PRO A 46 0.65 -5.92 -9.84
N THR A 47 0.46 -6.41 -8.60
CA THR A 47 -0.73 -7.17 -8.19
C THR A 47 -1.16 -6.84 -6.77
N ASN A 48 -2.37 -7.24 -6.41
CA ASN A 48 -2.89 -7.21 -5.04
C ASN A 48 -2.10 -8.15 -4.11
N LEU A 49 -2.26 -7.96 -2.80
CA LEU A 49 -1.68 -8.86 -1.80
C LEU A 49 -2.31 -10.26 -1.92
N PRO A 50 -1.50 -11.33 -1.79
CA PRO A 50 -2.02 -12.69 -1.84
C PRO A 50 -2.89 -12.98 -0.61
N VAL A 51 -4.01 -13.66 -0.85
CA VAL A 51 -4.86 -14.21 0.21
C VAL A 51 -4.46 -15.67 0.40
N PRO A 52 -3.97 -16.09 1.57
CA PRO A 52 -3.71 -17.49 1.87
C PRO A 52 -4.97 -18.35 1.76
N ALA A 53 -4.81 -19.64 1.52
CA ALA A 53 -5.90 -20.62 1.51
C ALA A 53 -6.48 -20.85 2.91
#